data_AF-A0A8H2XZF8-F1
#
_entry.id   AF-A0A8H2XZF8-F1
#
_cell.length_a   1.000
_cell.length_b   1.000
_cell.length_c   1.000
_cell.angle_alpha   90.00
_cell.angle_beta   90.00
_cell.angle_gamma   90.00
#
_symmetry.space_group_name_H-M   'P 1'
#
loop_
_entity.id
_entity.type
_entity.pdbx_description
1 polymer ?
#
loop_
_entity_poly.entity_id
_entity_poly.type
_entity_poly.pdbx_seq_one_letter_code
_entity_poly.pdbx_strand_id
1 'polypeptide(L)'
;MRICPESIDKDVNKLRHWIRQLEPSPDLYQYKDNYEPKGEIRRADYEKIRRALKLTRKSPTIIYIAGHTELKDGAPVYIPADHLDPSTTGSPKVIPYEYMAQLLLKQTHSAALLFVTEVCYCDNFLRLPYMLEYEGDEVRWKKTGHPELSAQPSTTVVHFAATAPGERSESFKSRGAAFTTAFHNINPREELSLGDIGKRLQEGINRASGRDGIKKPIAQHPKIYCSRIMDEPHFYKALDFYSPLETDSGVGGDSDSNA
;
A
#
# COMPACT_ATOMS: atom_id res chain seq x y z
N MET A 1 21.82 -0.80 4.03
CA MET A 1 20.78 -1.49 3.26
C MET A 1 20.97 -1.13 1.79
N ARG A 2 20.95 -2.09 0.86
CA ARG A 2 20.79 -1.78 -0.56
C ARG A 2 19.39 -2.25 -0.94
N ILE A 3 18.42 -1.34 -1.01
CA ILE A 3 17.32 -1.55 -1.96
C ILE A 3 18.02 -1.71 -3.29
N CYS A 4 17.89 -2.89 -3.89
CA CYS A 4 18.61 -3.17 -5.11
C CYS A 4 17.92 -2.38 -6.24
N PRO A 5 18.60 -1.49 -6.98
CA PRO A 5 17.96 -0.77 -8.08
C PRO A 5 17.26 -1.72 -9.07
N GLU A 6 17.87 -2.88 -9.33
CA GLU A 6 17.35 -3.97 -10.15
C GLU A 6 16.08 -4.64 -9.59
N SER A 7 15.79 -4.48 -8.30
CA SER A 7 14.57 -4.99 -7.66
C SER A 7 13.38 -4.04 -7.86
N ILE A 8 13.63 -2.72 -7.93
CA ILE A 8 12.59 -1.68 -8.05
C ILE A 8 11.78 -1.84 -9.35
N ASP A 9 12.43 -2.14 -10.47
CA ASP A 9 11.72 -2.33 -11.75
C ASP A 9 10.79 -3.55 -11.71
N LYS A 10 11.20 -4.62 -11.01
CA LYS A 10 10.38 -5.82 -10.82
C LYS A 10 9.17 -5.51 -9.94
N ASP A 11 9.38 -4.77 -8.86
CA ASP A 11 8.31 -4.36 -7.95
C ASP A 11 7.27 -3.50 -8.68
N VAL A 12 7.72 -2.53 -9.48
CA VAL A 12 6.83 -1.70 -10.28
C VAL A 12 6.05 -2.49 -11.32
N ASN A 13 6.69 -3.43 -12.03
CA ASN A 13 5.98 -4.23 -13.03
C ASN A 13 4.92 -5.14 -12.38
N LYS A 14 5.23 -5.73 -11.23
CA LYS A 14 4.28 -6.49 -10.41
C LYS A 14 3.11 -5.63 -9.98
N LEU A 15 3.37 -4.48 -9.39
CA LEU A 15 2.32 -3.57 -8.91
C LEU A 15 1.45 -3.08 -10.07
N ARG A 16 2.04 -2.74 -11.22
CA ARG A 16 1.28 -2.36 -12.42
C ARG A 16 0.36 -3.48 -12.88
N HIS A 17 0.86 -4.71 -12.91
CA HIS A 17 0.05 -5.87 -13.25
C HIS A 17 -1.10 -6.06 -12.26
N TRP A 18 -0.79 -6.00 -10.96
CA TRP A 18 -1.77 -6.17 -9.87
C TRP A 18 -2.85 -5.07 -9.86
N ILE A 19 -2.48 -3.80 -10.04
CA ILE A 19 -3.44 -2.69 -10.15
C ILE A 19 -4.36 -2.88 -11.36
N ARG A 20 -3.85 -3.39 -12.49
CA ARG A 20 -4.68 -3.69 -13.67
C ARG A 20 -5.65 -4.86 -13.46
N GLN A 21 -5.40 -5.73 -12.48
CA GLN A 21 -6.38 -6.73 -12.06
C GLN A 21 -7.54 -6.08 -11.30
N LEU A 22 -7.27 -5.02 -10.53
CA LEU A 22 -8.32 -4.22 -9.86
C LEU A 22 -9.13 -3.42 -10.87
N GLU A 23 -8.47 -2.54 -11.62
CA GLU A 23 -9.06 -1.65 -12.61
C GLU A 23 -8.29 -1.80 -13.93
N PRO A 24 -8.87 -2.37 -15.00
CA PRO A 24 -8.18 -2.59 -16.28
C PRO A 24 -7.55 -1.34 -16.89
N SER A 25 -8.15 -0.16 -16.68
CA SER A 25 -7.68 1.13 -17.24
C SER A 25 -7.51 2.20 -16.16
N PRO A 26 -6.54 2.03 -15.24
CA PRO A 26 -6.40 2.95 -14.11
C PRO A 26 -5.68 4.24 -14.54
N ASP A 27 -6.08 5.37 -13.95
CA ASP A 27 -5.31 6.61 -14.02
C ASP A 27 -3.99 6.47 -13.22
N LEU A 28 -2.95 5.93 -13.87
CA LEU A 28 -1.70 5.55 -13.23
C LEU A 28 -0.65 6.66 -13.33
N TYR A 29 -0.17 7.13 -12.17
CA TYR A 29 0.96 8.05 -12.07
C TYR A 29 2.14 7.35 -11.39
N GLN A 30 3.30 7.31 -12.06
CA GLN A 30 4.47 6.60 -11.56
C GLN A 30 5.69 7.50 -11.40
N TYR A 31 6.34 7.40 -10.25
CA TYR A 31 7.54 8.15 -9.92
C TYR A 31 8.68 7.21 -9.47
N LYS A 32 9.91 7.42 -9.95
CA LYS A 32 11.12 6.63 -9.61
C LYS A 32 12.36 7.55 -9.49
N ASP A 33 13.46 7.07 -8.93
CA ASP A 33 14.68 7.89 -8.76
C ASP A 33 15.35 8.28 -10.08
N ASN A 34 15.33 7.39 -11.07
CA ASN A 34 15.90 7.66 -12.39
C ASN A 34 14.85 8.27 -13.30
N TYR A 35 15.23 9.34 -13.98
CA TYR A 35 14.41 9.95 -15.03
C TYR A 35 14.54 9.14 -16.33
N GLU A 36 13.43 8.73 -16.92
CA GLU A 36 13.40 8.18 -18.28
C GLU A 36 12.97 9.29 -19.25
N PRO A 37 13.88 9.82 -20.11
CA PRO A 37 13.60 10.97 -20.98
C PRO A 37 12.50 10.73 -22.03
N LYS A 38 12.08 9.49 -22.23
CA LYS A 38 11.10 9.07 -23.24
C LYS A 38 9.89 8.32 -22.66
N GLY A 39 9.72 8.31 -21.34
CA GLY A 39 8.69 7.52 -20.66
C GLY A 39 7.67 8.35 -19.87
N GLU A 40 6.56 7.70 -19.51
CA GLU A 40 5.53 8.22 -18.60
C GLU A 40 6.02 8.34 -17.14
N ILE A 41 7.23 7.83 -16.84
CA ILE A 41 7.80 7.74 -15.50
C ILE A 41 8.56 9.03 -15.17
N ARG A 42 8.15 9.69 -14.08
CA ARG A 42 8.76 10.95 -13.62
C ARG A 42 9.70 10.71 -12.44
N ARG A 43 10.65 11.62 -12.21
CA ARG A 43 11.54 11.51 -11.03
C ARG A 43 10.76 11.65 -9.70
N ALA A 44 11.05 10.85 -8.68
CA ALA A 44 10.40 10.87 -7.35
C ALA A 44 10.94 11.97 -6.42
N ASP A 45 10.89 13.22 -6.88
CA ASP A 45 11.35 14.38 -6.12
C ASP A 45 10.34 14.80 -5.05
N TYR A 46 10.81 15.51 -4.01
CA TYR A 46 10.02 16.04 -2.90
C TYR A 46 8.71 16.69 -3.37
N GLU A 47 8.79 17.61 -4.32
CA GLU A 47 7.63 18.37 -4.79
C GLU A 47 6.61 17.52 -5.55
N LYS A 48 7.06 16.51 -6.28
CA LYS A 48 6.17 15.61 -7.03
C LYS A 48 5.46 14.65 -6.09
N ILE A 49 6.17 14.08 -5.11
CA ILE A 49 5.58 13.26 -4.06
C ILE A 49 4.54 14.10 -3.29
N ARG A 50 4.92 15.30 -2.84
CA ARG A 50 4.03 16.22 -2.12
C ARG A 50 2.75 16.53 -2.91
N ARG A 51 2.86 16.76 -4.23
CA ARG A 51 1.69 17.00 -5.09
C ARG A 51 0.82 15.76 -5.22
N ALA A 52 1.41 14.58 -5.42
CA ALA A 52 0.67 13.32 -5.51
C ALA A 52 -0.15 13.05 -4.22
N LEU A 53 0.45 13.25 -3.04
CA LEU A 53 -0.22 13.09 -1.75
C LEU A 53 -1.36 14.09 -1.50
N LYS A 54 -1.37 15.22 -2.21
CA LYS A 54 -2.39 16.28 -2.10
C LYS A 54 -3.57 16.11 -3.05
N LEU A 55 -3.50 15.21 -4.02
CA LEU A 55 -4.53 15.07 -5.03
C LEU A 55 -5.87 14.75 -4.36
N THR A 56 -6.88 15.58 -4.62
CA THR A 56 -8.25 15.33 -4.18
C THR A 56 -8.72 14.01 -4.75
N ARG A 57 -9.29 13.16 -3.90
CA ARG A 57 -9.67 11.79 -4.24
C ARG A 57 -11.18 11.72 -4.35
N LYS A 58 -11.66 11.52 -5.58
CA LYS A 58 -13.10 11.36 -5.89
C LYS A 58 -13.49 9.90 -6.15
N SER A 59 -12.50 9.03 -6.34
CA SER A 59 -12.64 7.59 -6.55
C SER A 59 -11.65 6.85 -5.64
N PRO A 60 -11.87 5.54 -5.38
CA PRO A 60 -10.95 4.71 -4.63
C PRO A 60 -9.53 4.85 -5.18
N THR A 61 -8.58 5.14 -4.29
CA THR A 61 -7.21 5.48 -4.69
C THR A 61 -6.22 4.54 -4.03
N ILE A 62 -5.25 4.07 -4.81
CA ILE A 62 -4.11 3.30 -4.30
C ILE A 62 -2.88 4.18 -4.36
N ILE A 63 -2.17 4.28 -3.24
CA ILE A 63 -0.87 4.96 -3.18
C ILE A 63 0.13 3.95 -2.66
N TYR A 64 1.10 3.59 -3.50
CA TYR A 64 2.22 2.74 -3.13
C TYR A 64 3.49 3.58 -3.01
N ILE A 65 4.20 3.48 -1.88
CA ILE A 65 5.47 4.17 -1.64
C ILE A 65 6.52 3.14 -1.19
N ALA A 66 7.63 3.07 -1.91
CA ALA A 66 8.82 2.34 -1.49
C ALA A 66 10.02 3.30 -1.44
N GLY A 67 10.98 3.02 -0.57
CA GLY A 67 12.20 3.80 -0.50
C GLY A 67 12.84 3.83 0.87
N HIS A 68 13.76 4.79 1.03
CA HIS A 68 14.52 4.95 2.26
C HIS A 68 13.81 5.84 3.27
N THR A 69 14.05 5.51 4.53
CA THR A 69 13.52 6.20 5.69
C THR A 69 14.62 6.40 6.71
N GLU A 70 14.60 7.53 7.39
CA GLU A 70 15.60 7.90 8.40
C GLU A 70 14.91 8.49 9.63
N LEU A 71 15.64 8.59 10.73
CA LEU A 71 15.20 9.34 11.91
C LEU A 71 15.84 10.72 11.87
N LYS A 72 15.02 11.77 11.76
CA LYS A 72 15.43 13.17 11.88
C LYS A 72 14.83 13.74 13.15
N ASP A 73 15.69 14.19 14.07
CA ASP A 73 15.29 14.70 15.38
C ASP A 73 14.39 13.72 16.17
N GLY A 74 14.64 12.42 16.01
CA GLY A 74 13.86 11.34 16.63
C GLY A 74 12.55 10.96 15.92
N ALA A 75 12.16 11.68 14.87
CA ALA A 75 10.95 11.40 14.09
C ALA A 75 11.29 10.72 12.75
N PRO A 76 10.50 9.73 12.30
CA PRO A 76 10.73 9.08 11.02
C PRO A 76 10.36 9.99 9.84
N VAL A 77 11.24 10.02 8.85
CA VAL A 77 11.08 10.79 7.61
C VAL A 77 11.33 9.91 6.39
N TYR A 78 10.59 10.17 5.32
CA TYR A 78 10.82 9.56 4.00
C TYR A 78 11.85 10.38 3.21
N ILE A 79 12.74 9.68 2.51
CA ILE A 79 13.84 10.26 1.74
C ILE A 79 13.46 10.30 0.24
N PRO A 80 13.20 11.49 -0.33
CA PRO A 80 12.91 11.64 -1.76
C PRO A 80 14.18 11.53 -2.61
N ALA A 81 14.03 11.36 -3.93
CA ALA A 81 15.15 11.21 -4.87
C ALA A 81 16.08 12.44 -4.93
N ASP A 82 15.58 13.63 -4.54
CA ASP A 82 16.31 14.91 -4.50
C ASP A 82 16.75 15.31 -3.08
N HIS A 83 16.87 14.33 -2.16
CA HIS A 83 17.30 14.53 -0.78
C HIS A 83 18.62 15.31 -0.65
N LEU A 84 19.63 14.91 -1.43
CA LEU A 84 20.94 15.55 -1.52
C LEU A 84 21.14 16.16 -2.91
N ASP A 85 20.24 17.04 -3.36
CA ASP A 85 20.46 17.75 -4.62
C ASP A 85 21.59 18.79 -4.46
N PRO A 86 22.78 18.55 -5.06
CA PRO A 86 23.93 19.44 -4.90
C PRO A 86 23.71 20.80 -5.56
N SER A 87 22.69 20.94 -6.42
CA SER A 87 22.32 22.21 -7.05
C SER A 87 21.49 23.12 -6.15
N THR A 88 20.99 22.60 -5.01
CA THR A 88 20.25 23.40 -4.03
C THR A 88 21.10 23.68 -2.80
N THR A 89 21.45 24.96 -2.57
CA THR A 89 22.03 25.40 -1.30
C THR A 89 20.96 25.34 -0.21
N GLY A 90 20.84 24.21 0.49
CA GLY A 90 19.81 24.01 1.50
C GLY A 90 19.99 22.75 2.34
N SER A 91 19.20 22.65 3.41
CA SER A 91 19.11 21.44 4.23
C SER A 91 18.59 20.26 3.41
N PRO A 92 19.02 19.02 3.70
CA PRO A 92 18.53 17.84 2.98
C PRO A 92 17.00 17.77 2.98
N LYS A 93 16.41 17.56 1.81
CA LYS A 93 14.96 17.48 1.66
C LYS A 93 14.47 16.14 2.18
N VAL A 94 13.48 16.17 3.07
CA VAL A 94 12.86 14.98 3.65
C VAL A 94 11.37 15.23 3.82
N ILE A 95 10.56 14.17 3.80
CA ILE A 95 9.12 14.26 4.00
C ILE A 95 8.77 13.57 5.32
N PRO A 96 8.45 14.32 6.40
CA PRO A 96 8.03 13.70 7.65
C PRO A 96 6.77 12.84 7.49
N TYR A 97 6.71 11.70 8.17
CA TYR A 97 5.53 10.82 8.08
C TYR A 97 4.25 11.54 8.51
N GLU A 98 4.32 12.33 9.59
CA GLU A 98 3.19 13.14 10.06
C GLU A 98 2.72 14.14 8.99
N TYR A 99 3.65 14.70 8.22
CA TYR A 99 3.28 15.56 7.10
C TYR A 99 2.58 14.78 5.99
N MET A 100 3.04 13.57 5.65
CA MET A 100 2.33 12.70 4.69
C MET A 100 0.92 12.35 5.19
N ALA A 101 0.78 12.02 6.47
CA ALA A 101 -0.51 11.73 7.09
C ALA A 101 -1.46 12.92 7.01
N GLN A 102 -0.98 14.13 7.34
CA GLN A 102 -1.76 15.36 7.21
C GLN A 102 -2.20 15.62 5.77
N LEU A 103 -1.38 15.30 4.76
CA LEU A 103 -1.77 15.48 3.37
C LEU A 103 -2.81 14.46 2.94
N LEU A 104 -2.63 13.19 3.33
CA LEU A 104 -3.49 12.08 2.95
C LEU A 104 -4.84 12.10 3.66
N LEU A 105 -4.90 12.53 4.92
CA LEU A 105 -6.11 12.47 5.76
C LEU A 105 -6.92 13.78 5.76
N LYS A 106 -6.63 14.70 4.85
CA LYS A 106 -7.39 15.97 4.72
C LYS A 106 -8.87 15.72 4.43
N GLN A 107 -9.73 16.59 4.97
CA GLN A 107 -11.20 16.47 4.92
C GLN A 107 -11.82 16.56 3.52
N THR A 108 -11.04 16.86 2.48
CA THR A 108 -11.54 16.97 1.10
C THR A 108 -11.65 15.62 0.37
N HIS A 109 -11.28 14.51 1.00
CA HIS A 109 -11.30 13.18 0.37
C HIS A 109 -12.53 12.39 0.83
N SER A 110 -13.37 11.98 -0.12
CA SER A 110 -14.61 11.24 0.17
C SER A 110 -14.55 9.75 -0.20
N ALA A 111 -13.53 9.34 -0.95
CA ALA A 111 -13.37 7.97 -1.45
C ALA A 111 -12.27 7.21 -0.70
N ALA A 112 -12.35 5.87 -0.76
CA ALA A 112 -11.43 4.98 -0.06
C ALA A 112 -9.96 5.22 -0.43
N LEU A 113 -9.06 5.08 0.55
CA LEU A 113 -7.62 5.13 0.35
C LEU A 113 -6.99 3.80 0.77
N LEU A 114 -6.34 3.15 -0.18
CA LEU A 114 -5.43 2.04 0.06
C LEU A 114 -4.00 2.55 0.00
N PHE A 115 -3.40 2.78 1.16
CA PHE A 115 -2.01 3.21 1.29
C PHE A 115 -1.12 1.98 1.52
N VAL A 116 -0.10 1.80 0.69
CA VAL A 116 0.82 0.66 0.78
C VAL A 116 2.23 1.21 0.88
N THR A 117 2.97 0.81 1.92
CA THR A 117 4.33 1.30 2.16
C THR A 117 5.32 0.16 2.26
N GLU A 118 6.34 0.18 1.43
CA GLU A 118 7.49 -0.73 1.50
C GLU A 118 8.75 0.03 1.87
N VAL A 119 8.83 0.30 3.17
CA VAL A 119 9.92 1.06 3.79
C VAL A 119 10.38 0.35 5.06
N CYS A 120 11.56 0.71 5.56
CA CYS A 120 12.02 0.20 6.84
C CYS A 120 11.38 0.94 8.00
N TYR A 121 11.33 0.28 9.15
CA TYR A 121 10.90 0.86 10.41
C TYR A 121 9.53 1.52 10.28
N CYS A 122 8.67 0.93 9.44
CA CYS A 122 7.33 1.43 9.21
C CYS A 122 6.53 1.30 10.50
N ASP A 123 6.10 2.43 11.03
CA ASP A 123 5.08 2.51 12.06
C ASP A 123 3.71 2.76 11.42
N ASN A 124 2.67 2.96 12.21
CA ASN A 124 1.37 3.45 11.78
C ASN A 124 1.48 4.88 11.21
N PHE A 125 1.95 4.99 9.96
CA PHE A 125 2.20 6.26 9.25
C PHE A 125 1.05 7.25 9.41
N LEU A 126 -0.16 6.74 9.29
CA LEU A 126 -1.39 7.51 9.24
C LEU A 126 -2.06 7.65 10.61
N ARG A 127 -1.44 7.13 11.70
CA ARG A 127 -2.00 7.11 13.06
C ARG A 127 -3.44 6.59 13.09
N LEU A 128 -3.71 5.53 12.33
CA LEU A 128 -5.06 4.96 12.24
C LEU A 128 -5.45 4.24 13.55
N PRO A 129 -6.73 4.30 13.96
CA PRO A 129 -7.21 3.81 15.26
C PRO A 129 -7.19 2.28 15.43
N TYR A 130 -7.19 1.52 14.32
CA TYR A 130 -7.21 0.05 14.37
C TYR A 130 -6.02 -0.55 13.64
N MET A 131 -5.55 -1.69 14.13
CA MET A 131 -4.53 -2.53 13.51
C MET A 131 -5.03 -3.97 13.52
N LEU A 132 -4.80 -4.66 12.41
CA LEU A 132 -4.98 -6.09 12.30
C LEU A 132 -3.68 -6.78 12.71
N GLU A 133 -3.74 -7.54 13.81
CA GLU A 133 -2.62 -8.26 14.37
C GLU A 133 -2.70 -9.73 13.98
N TYR A 134 -1.59 -10.27 13.46
CA TYR A 134 -1.45 -11.69 13.16
C TYR A 134 -0.61 -12.34 14.27
N GLU A 135 -1.23 -13.22 15.05
CA GLU A 135 -0.59 -13.98 16.13
C GLU A 135 -0.79 -15.48 15.87
N GLY A 136 0.30 -16.18 15.53
CA GLY A 136 0.24 -17.62 15.24
C GLY A 136 -0.50 -17.90 13.93
N ASP A 137 -1.71 -18.46 14.02
CA ASP A 137 -2.61 -18.74 12.89
C ASP A 137 -3.90 -17.90 12.92
N GLU A 138 -4.02 -17.00 13.89
CA GLU A 138 -5.20 -16.17 14.10
C GLU A 138 -4.95 -14.71 13.73
N VAL A 139 -6.03 -14.04 13.32
CA VAL A 139 -6.03 -12.61 13.01
C VAL A 139 -7.01 -11.91 13.93
N ARG A 140 -6.57 -10.83 14.58
CA ARG A 140 -7.38 -10.11 15.57
C ARG A 140 -7.27 -8.60 15.40
N TRP A 141 -8.38 -7.91 15.60
CA TRP A 141 -8.40 -6.45 15.60
C TRP A 141 -7.93 -5.90 16.95
N LYS A 142 -7.05 -4.90 16.89
CA LYS A 142 -6.49 -4.22 18.05
C LYS A 142 -6.60 -2.71 17.89
N LYS A 143 -6.95 -2.03 18.98
CA LYS A 143 -6.89 -0.56 19.04
C LYS A 143 -5.45 -0.11 19.14
N THR A 144 -5.07 0.89 18.36
CA THR A 144 -3.69 1.46 18.34
C THR A 144 -3.49 2.54 19.40
N GLY A 145 -4.57 3.03 20.02
CA GLY A 145 -4.54 4.15 20.97
C GLY A 145 -4.59 5.53 20.31
N HIS A 146 -4.58 5.60 18.97
CA HIS A 146 -4.85 6.84 18.25
C HIS A 146 -6.35 7.15 18.21
N PRO A 147 -6.72 8.44 18.21
CA PRO A 147 -8.13 8.83 18.11
C PRO A 147 -8.71 8.36 16.77
N GLU A 148 -10.01 8.10 16.78
CA GLU A 148 -10.75 7.91 15.53
C GLU A 148 -10.63 9.19 14.68
N LEU A 149 -10.54 9.02 13.35
CA LEU A 149 -10.42 10.15 12.44
C LEU A 149 -11.69 11.02 12.56
N SER A 150 -11.54 12.22 13.10
CA SER A 150 -12.67 13.09 13.40
C SER A 150 -13.33 13.65 12.13
N ALA A 151 -14.65 13.50 12.06
CA ALA A 151 -15.61 14.25 11.26
C ALA A 151 -15.82 13.93 9.76
N GLN A 152 -15.38 12.79 9.23
CA GLN A 152 -16.06 12.20 8.06
C GLN A 152 -16.29 10.71 8.24
N PRO A 153 -17.53 10.27 8.55
CA PRO A 153 -17.84 8.86 8.76
C PRO A 153 -17.72 7.98 7.50
N SER A 154 -17.45 8.54 6.30
CA SER A 154 -17.48 7.79 5.04
C SER A 154 -16.12 7.34 4.49
N THR A 155 -15.00 7.97 4.88
CA THR A 155 -13.72 7.72 4.19
C THR A 155 -12.98 6.54 4.82
N THR A 156 -13.06 5.38 4.18
CA THR A 156 -12.31 4.19 4.59
C THR A 156 -10.85 4.33 4.19
N VAL A 157 -9.93 4.28 5.16
CA VAL A 157 -8.48 4.35 4.94
C VAL A 157 -7.86 3.06 5.46
N VAL A 158 -7.10 2.40 4.60
CA VAL A 158 -6.36 1.18 4.92
C VAL A 158 -4.90 1.39 4.59
N HIS A 159 -4.01 1.09 5.53
CA HIS A 159 -2.58 1.19 5.37
C HIS A 159 -1.93 -0.19 5.54
N PHE A 160 -1.42 -0.73 4.44
CA PHE A 160 -0.55 -1.90 4.44
C PHE A 160 0.90 -1.45 4.61
N ALA A 161 1.46 -1.71 5.78
CA ALA A 161 2.86 -1.52 6.09
C ALA A 161 3.65 -2.81 5.87
N ALA A 162 4.72 -2.73 5.07
CA ALA A 162 5.56 -3.90 4.80
C ALA A 162 6.32 -4.43 6.01
N THR A 163 6.55 -3.60 7.02
CA THR A 163 7.36 -3.91 8.21
C THR A 163 6.64 -3.42 9.48
N ALA A 164 7.03 -3.93 10.64
CA ALA A 164 6.67 -3.36 11.93
C ALA A 164 7.76 -2.38 12.47
N PRO A 165 7.49 -1.65 13.57
CA PRO A 165 8.52 -0.85 14.24
C PRO A 165 9.76 -1.69 14.58
N GLY A 166 10.95 -1.14 14.30
CA GLY A 166 12.23 -1.83 14.52
C GLY A 166 12.65 -2.82 13.43
N GLU A 167 11.79 -3.11 12.45
CA GLU A 167 12.06 -4.08 11.39
C GLU A 167 12.55 -3.45 10.09
N ARG A 168 13.20 -4.26 9.26
CA ARG A 168 13.72 -3.85 7.96
C ARG A 168 12.93 -4.52 6.84
N SER A 169 12.74 -3.78 5.75
CA SER A 169 12.19 -4.32 4.51
C SER A 169 13.30 -5.03 3.74
N GLU A 170 13.06 -6.28 3.34
CA GLU A 170 14.04 -7.07 2.59
C GLU A 170 13.76 -7.06 1.08
N SER A 171 14.81 -6.96 0.28
CA SER A 171 14.72 -6.99 -1.18
C SER A 171 15.78 -7.86 -1.84
N PHE A 172 15.39 -8.49 -2.94
CA PHE A 172 16.17 -9.50 -3.63
C PHE A 172 16.34 -9.14 -5.11
N LYS A 173 17.58 -9.19 -5.60
CA LYS A 173 17.89 -8.94 -7.03
C LYS A 173 17.02 -9.79 -7.97
N SER A 174 16.82 -11.06 -7.62
CA SER A 174 16.16 -12.06 -8.45
C SER A 174 14.66 -11.80 -8.62
N ARG A 175 14.00 -11.17 -7.65
CA ARG A 175 12.53 -11.12 -7.62
C ARG A 175 11.92 -9.79 -7.23
N GLY A 176 12.63 -8.85 -6.63
CA GLY A 176 11.96 -7.68 -6.04
C GLY A 176 12.00 -7.70 -4.52
N ALA A 177 11.27 -6.77 -3.92
CA ALA A 177 11.06 -6.69 -2.50
C ALA A 177 10.11 -7.79 -1.99
N ALA A 178 10.37 -8.29 -0.78
CA ALA A 178 9.69 -9.46 -0.22
C ALA A 178 8.19 -9.22 -0.04
N PHE A 179 7.84 -8.04 0.46
CA PHE A 179 6.46 -7.66 0.69
C PHE A 179 5.73 -7.40 -0.63
N THR A 180 6.28 -6.62 -1.57
CA THR A 180 5.64 -6.44 -2.89
C THR A 180 5.43 -7.77 -3.59
N THR A 181 6.38 -8.69 -3.50
CA THR A 181 6.22 -10.02 -4.08
C THR A 181 5.06 -10.79 -3.44
N ALA A 182 4.94 -10.77 -2.12
CA ALA A 182 3.83 -11.41 -1.41
C ALA A 182 2.50 -10.75 -1.75
N PHE A 183 2.44 -9.42 -1.73
CA PHE A 183 1.27 -8.60 -2.02
C PHE A 183 0.75 -8.82 -3.44
N HIS A 184 1.64 -8.79 -4.43
CA HIS A 184 1.33 -9.09 -5.83
C HIS A 184 0.67 -10.47 -6.05
N ASN A 185 1.07 -11.47 -5.26
CA ASN A 185 0.57 -12.84 -5.43
C ASN A 185 -0.83 -13.04 -4.82
N ILE A 186 -1.39 -12.02 -4.16
CA ILE A 186 -2.76 -12.04 -3.67
C ILE A 186 -3.62 -11.44 -4.77
N ASN A 187 -4.35 -12.28 -5.49
CA ASN A 187 -5.26 -11.84 -6.54
C ASN A 187 -6.37 -10.97 -5.90
N PRO A 188 -6.49 -9.69 -6.28
CA PRO A 188 -7.45 -8.81 -5.65
C PRO A 188 -8.90 -9.12 -6.06
N ARG A 189 -9.13 -9.98 -7.06
CA ARG A 189 -10.45 -10.45 -7.50
C ARG A 189 -10.97 -11.64 -6.69
N GLU A 190 -10.12 -12.27 -5.87
CA GLU A 190 -10.57 -13.33 -4.98
C GLU A 190 -11.43 -12.75 -3.84
N GLU A 191 -12.43 -13.53 -3.41
CA GLU A 191 -13.27 -13.23 -2.25
C GLU A 191 -12.48 -13.49 -0.97
N LEU A 192 -11.61 -12.54 -0.63
CA LEU A 192 -10.78 -12.58 0.57
C LEU A 192 -11.16 -11.46 1.53
N SER A 193 -11.30 -11.82 2.80
CA SER A 193 -11.36 -10.85 3.89
C SER A 193 -10.00 -10.19 4.10
N LEU A 194 -9.97 -9.08 4.82
CA LEU A 194 -8.71 -8.44 5.18
C LEU A 194 -7.83 -9.35 6.07
N GLY A 195 -8.46 -10.20 6.89
CA GLY A 195 -7.81 -11.26 7.65
C GLY A 195 -7.08 -12.26 6.76
N ASP A 196 -7.76 -12.77 5.74
CA ASP A 196 -7.18 -13.73 4.79
C ASP A 196 -6.00 -13.12 4.02
N ILE A 197 -6.13 -11.85 3.61
CA ILE A 197 -5.06 -11.11 2.96
C ILE A 197 -3.86 -10.98 3.90
N GLY A 198 -4.07 -10.58 5.16
CA GLY A 198 -3.00 -10.47 6.17
C GLY A 198 -2.24 -11.78 6.36
N LYS A 199 -2.97 -12.90 6.47
CA LYS A 199 -2.37 -14.24 6.56
C LYS A 199 -1.54 -14.60 5.33
N ARG A 200 -2.10 -14.43 4.13
CA ARG A 200 -1.39 -14.72 2.88
C ARG A 200 -0.15 -13.84 2.68
N LEU A 201 -0.18 -12.60 3.14
CA LEU A 201 0.98 -11.70 3.13
C LEU A 201 2.11 -12.25 4.00
N GLN A 202 1.82 -12.59 5.26
CA GLN A 202 2.83 -13.12 6.18
C GLN A 202 3.42 -14.43 5.64
N GLU A 203 2.58 -15.35 5.16
CA GLU A 203 3.06 -16.59 4.56
C GLU A 203 3.92 -16.34 3.31
N GLY A 204 3.54 -15.39 2.47
CA GLY A 204 4.27 -14.99 1.27
C GLY A 204 5.67 -14.47 1.59
N ILE A 205 5.79 -13.61 2.62
CA ILE A 205 7.07 -13.09 3.11
C ILE A 205 7.92 -14.21 3.72
N ASN A 206 7.31 -15.09 4.52
CA ASN A 206 8.01 -16.24 5.11
C ASN A 206 8.58 -17.17 4.02
N ARG A 207 7.79 -17.48 2.98
CA ARG A 207 8.23 -18.25 1.81
C ARG A 207 9.31 -17.55 1.02
N ALA A 208 9.36 -16.21 1.06
CA ALA A 208 10.42 -15.48 0.37
C ALA A 208 11.80 -15.87 0.94
N SER A 209 11.94 -16.01 2.26
CA SER A 209 13.20 -16.39 2.93
C SER A 209 13.87 -17.65 2.37
N GLY A 210 13.09 -18.65 1.92
CA GLY A 210 13.60 -19.98 1.57
C GLY A 210 14.22 -20.14 0.18
N ARG A 211 14.05 -19.19 -0.75
CA ARG A 211 14.40 -19.40 -2.18
C ARG A 211 15.78 -18.90 -2.62
N ASP A 212 16.41 -17.98 -1.89
CA ASP A 212 17.71 -17.38 -2.26
C ASP A 212 18.88 -17.87 -1.37
N GLY A 213 18.77 -19.05 -0.76
CA GLY A 213 19.82 -19.63 0.08
C GLY A 213 20.02 -18.94 1.43
N ILE A 214 19.11 -18.04 1.84
CA ILE A 214 19.14 -17.39 3.14
C ILE A 214 18.66 -18.40 4.20
N LYS A 215 19.58 -18.82 5.06
CA LYS A 215 19.34 -19.83 6.13
C LYS A 215 18.50 -19.32 7.31
N LYS A 216 18.08 -18.04 7.31
CA LYS A 216 17.36 -17.43 8.43
C LYS A 216 16.00 -16.90 7.94
N PRO A 217 14.95 -16.98 8.77
CA PRO A 217 13.70 -16.33 8.45
C PRO A 217 13.94 -14.83 8.30
N ILE A 218 13.33 -14.23 7.28
CA ILE A 218 13.23 -12.78 7.18
C ILE A 218 12.40 -12.31 8.38
N ALA A 219 13.00 -11.51 9.26
CA ALA A 219 12.30 -10.88 10.37
C ALA A 219 11.54 -9.64 9.86
N GLN A 220 10.50 -9.87 9.06
CA GLN A 220 9.62 -8.85 8.50
C GLN A 220 8.18 -9.29 8.72
N HIS A 221 7.46 -8.52 9.52
CA HIS A 221 6.06 -8.75 9.84
C HIS A 221 5.24 -7.57 9.29
N PRO A 222 4.44 -7.78 8.24
CA PRO A 222 3.59 -6.73 7.72
C PRO A 222 2.53 -6.36 8.76
N LYS A 223 2.13 -5.11 8.77
CA LYS A 223 1.04 -4.59 9.59
C LYS A 223 -0.03 -4.00 8.69
N ILE A 224 -1.29 -4.17 9.07
CA ILE A 224 -2.41 -3.57 8.36
C ILE A 224 -3.13 -2.68 9.35
N TYR A 225 -3.15 -1.38 9.07
CA TYR A 225 -3.82 -0.38 9.89
C TYR A 225 -5.07 0.12 9.17
N CYS A 226 -6.16 0.37 9.91
CA CYS A 226 -7.44 0.75 9.32
C CYS A 226 -8.11 1.88 10.10
N SER A 227 -8.85 2.73 9.39
CA SER A 227 -9.67 3.78 10.01
C SER A 227 -10.89 3.24 10.77
N ARG A 228 -11.33 2.02 10.42
CA ARG A 228 -12.41 1.26 11.08
C ARG A 228 -12.10 -0.24 11.04
N ILE A 229 -12.79 -1.02 11.85
CA ILE A 229 -12.80 -2.49 11.72
C ILE A 229 -13.46 -2.87 10.38
N MET A 230 -12.88 -3.86 9.71
CA MET A 230 -13.29 -4.32 8.37
C MET A 230 -13.33 -5.85 8.31
N ASP A 231 -14.53 -6.41 8.43
CA ASP A 231 -14.77 -7.87 8.41
C ASP A 231 -15.46 -8.32 7.13
N GLU A 232 -15.49 -7.47 6.10
CA GLU A 232 -16.13 -7.77 4.83
C GLU A 232 -15.43 -8.96 4.13
N PRO A 233 -16.17 -9.97 3.65
CA PRO A 233 -15.59 -11.18 3.04
C PRO A 233 -14.93 -10.91 1.68
N HIS A 234 -15.21 -9.75 1.07
CA HIS A 234 -14.60 -9.32 -0.18
C HIS A 234 -14.04 -7.91 0.00
N PHE A 235 -12.85 -7.84 0.59
CA PHE A 235 -12.22 -6.58 1.03
C PHE A 235 -12.14 -5.50 -0.06
N TYR A 236 -11.58 -5.82 -1.23
CA TYR A 236 -11.41 -4.84 -2.31
C TYR A 236 -12.74 -4.35 -2.91
N LYS A 237 -13.78 -5.20 -2.90
CA LYS A 237 -15.13 -4.82 -3.31
C LYS A 237 -15.76 -3.86 -2.30
N ALA A 238 -15.56 -4.10 -1.00
CA ALA A 238 -16.02 -3.20 0.07
C ALA A 238 -15.33 -1.82 0.06
N LEU A 239 -14.22 -1.68 -0.66
CA LEU A 239 -13.52 -0.41 -0.90
C LEU A 239 -13.91 0.24 -2.24
N ASP A 240 -14.93 -0.27 -2.92
CA ASP A 240 -15.42 0.20 -4.23
C ASP A 240 -14.38 0.12 -5.37
N PHE A 241 -13.30 -0.66 -5.24
CA PHE A 241 -12.36 -0.90 -6.34
C PHE A 241 -12.95 -1.76 -7.47
N TYR A 242 -14.10 -2.38 -7.21
CA TYR A 242 -14.92 -3.04 -8.20
C TYR A 242 -16.33 -2.50 -8.12
N SER A 243 -16.83 -1.88 -9.19
CA SER A 243 -18.26 -1.91 -9.40
C SER A 243 -18.65 -3.34 -9.76
N PRO A 244 -19.74 -3.91 -9.19
CA PRO A 244 -20.35 -5.05 -9.85
C PRO A 244 -20.64 -4.60 -11.28
N LEU A 245 -20.11 -5.34 -12.26
CA LEU A 245 -20.82 -5.41 -13.55
C LEU A 245 -22.25 -5.72 -13.14
N GLU A 246 -23.18 -4.83 -13.46
CA GLU A 246 -24.59 -5.17 -13.39
C GLU A 246 -24.72 -6.47 -14.19
N THR A 247 -24.87 -7.59 -13.46
CA THR A 247 -25.41 -8.77 -14.07
C THR A 247 -26.77 -8.31 -14.56
N ASP A 248 -26.92 -8.20 -15.88
CA ASP A 248 -28.19 -7.98 -16.56
C ASP A 248 -29.22 -8.95 -15.94
N SER A 249 -29.90 -8.44 -14.91
CA SER A 249 -30.99 -9.08 -14.22
C SER A 249 -32.22 -8.46 -14.84
N GLY A 250 -32.54 -8.88 -16.06
CA GLY A 250 -33.55 -8.14 -16.82
C GLY A 250 -33.86 -8.60 -18.24
N VAL A 251 -34.04 -9.89 -18.49
CA VAL A 251 -35.08 -10.36 -19.43
C VAL A 251 -35.69 -11.62 -18.81
N GLY A 252 -36.78 -11.47 -18.05
CA GLY A 252 -38.13 -11.85 -18.54
C GLY A 252 -38.21 -13.38 -18.67
N GLY A 253 -38.71 -14.13 -17.69
CA GLY A 253 -40.07 -14.00 -17.18
C GLY A 253 -41.06 -14.39 -18.26
N ASP A 254 -41.24 -15.70 -18.49
CA ASP A 254 -42.56 -16.28 -18.74
C ASP A 254 -42.54 -17.80 -18.52
N SER A 255 -42.99 -18.16 -17.30
CA SER A 255 -44.08 -19.08 -17.01
C SER A 255 -44.23 -20.34 -17.88
N ASP A 256 -44.01 -21.48 -17.22
CA ASP A 256 -44.53 -22.79 -17.61
C ASP A 256 -46.03 -22.74 -17.94
N SER A 257 -46.42 -23.43 -19.00
CA SER A 257 -47.77 -23.96 -19.17
C SER A 257 -47.69 -25.31 -19.85
N ASN A 258 -47.86 -26.37 -19.05
CA ASN A 258 -48.19 -27.71 -19.53
C ASN A 258 -49.64 -27.72 -20.03
N ALA A 259 -49.84 -28.10 -21.29
CA ALA A 259 -51.01 -28.83 -21.81
C ALA A 259 -50.64 -29.50 -23.15
#